data_AF-A0A386HTI8-F1
#
_entry.id   AF-A0A386HTI8-F1
#
_cell.length_a   1.000
_cell.length_b   1.000
_cell.length_c   1.000
_cell.angle_alpha   90.00
_cell.angle_beta   90.00
_cell.angle_gamma   90.00
#
_symmetry.space_group_name_H-M   'P 1'
#
loop_
_entity.id
_entity.type
_entity.pdbx_description
1 polymer ?
#
loop_
_entity_poly.entity_id
_entity_poly.type
_entity_poly.pdbx_seq_one_letter_code
_entity_poly.pdbx_strand_id
1 'polypeptide(L)' 'MGEIGFSEILLIAVVVLVLFGSKKIPDFMRGLGKGVREFNDAKDNVRKELENGMKEKDKAQEPTETNTPSPDEK' A
#
# COMPACT_ATOMS: atom_id res chain seq x y z
N MET A 1 -15.95 -25.27 -26.99
CA MET A 1 -16.49 -24.24 -26.08
C MET A 1 -15.84 -22.94 -26.51
N GLY A 2 -16.62 -21.97 -26.96
CA GLY A 2 -16.09 -20.76 -27.62
C GLY A 2 -15.21 -19.98 -26.65
N GLU A 3 -13.95 -19.82 -27.01
CA GLU A 3 -13.08 -18.86 -26.34
C GLU A 3 -13.66 -17.47 -26.62
N ILE A 4 -13.87 -16.66 -25.58
CA ILE A 4 -14.26 -15.26 -25.74
C ILE A 4 -13.14 -14.60 -26.54
N GLY A 5 -13.38 -14.44 -27.84
CA GLY A 5 -12.40 -13.91 -28.75
C GLY A 5 -12.29 -12.40 -28.62
N PHE A 6 -11.25 -11.84 -29.22
CA PHE A 6 -11.09 -10.39 -29.33
C PHE A 6 -12.36 -9.71 -29.90
N SER A 7 -13.06 -10.38 -30.83
CA SER A 7 -14.32 -9.90 -31.42
C SER A 7 -15.46 -9.73 -30.42
N GLU A 8 -15.68 -10.68 -29.50
CA GLU A 8 -16.71 -10.53 -28.45
C GLU A 8 -16.37 -9.38 -27.51
N ILE A 9 -15.10 -9.27 -27.09
CA ILE A 9 -14.65 -8.19 -26.21
C ILE A 9 -14.86 -6.83 -26.88
N LEU A 10 -14.55 -6.73 -28.17
CA LEU A 10 -14.75 -5.50 -28.94
C LEU A 10 -16.24 -5.13 -29.04
N LEU A 11 -17.12 -6.11 -29.28
CA LEU A 11 -18.57 -5.90 -29.31
C LEU A 11 -19.09 -5.37 -27.96
N ILE A 12 -18.69 -6.00 -26.86
CA ILE A 12 -19.05 -5.57 -25.50
C ILE A 12 -18.53 -4.15 -25.24
N ALA A 13 -17.28 -3.88 -25.61
CA ALA A 13 -16.69 -2.56 -25.44
C ALA A 13 -17.46 -1.48 -26.21
N VAL A 14 -17.91 -1.77 -27.43
CA VAL A 14 -18.75 -0.86 -28.22
C VAL A 14 -20.10 -0.63 -27.56
N VAL A 15 -20.78 -1.68 -27.07
CA VAL A 15 -22.07 -1.53 -26.36
C VAL A 15 -21.89 -0.65 -25.12
N VAL A 16 -20.87 -0.91 -24.30
CA VAL A 16 -20.55 -0.09 -23.13
C VAL A 16 -20.23 1.36 -23.54
N LEU A 17 -19.48 1.56 -24.62
CA LEU A 17 -19.15 2.89 -25.12
C LEU A 17 -20.38 3.67 -25.62
N VAL A 18 -21.40 2.99 -26.16
CA VAL A 18 -22.67 3.63 -26.56
C VAL A 18 -23.51 4.00 -25.33
N LEU A 19 -23.57 3.12 -24.33
CA LEU A 19 -24.35 3.37 -23.11
C LEU A 19 -23.74 4.47 -22.23
N PHE A 20 -22.42 4.44 -22.04
CA PHE A 20 -21.71 5.36 -21.14
C PHE A 20 -21.04 6.52 -21.87
N GLY A 21 -20.76 6.41 -23.17
CA GLY A 21 -20.03 7.41 -23.95
C GLY A 21 -18.51 7.27 -23.83
N SER A 22 -17.79 7.66 -24.91
CA SER A 22 -16.32 7.61 -24.97
C SER A 22 -15.60 8.50 -23.96
N LYS A 23 -16.28 9.51 -23.42
CA LYS A 23 -15.72 10.44 -22.45
C LYS A 23 -15.81 9.94 -21.00
N LYS A 24 -16.83 9.12 -20.66
CA LYS A 24 -17.04 8.66 -19.27
C LYS A 24 -16.04 7.60 -18.84
N ILE A 25 -15.64 6.69 -19.73
CA ILE A 25 -14.64 5.66 -19.43
C ILE A 25 -13.30 6.28 -19.00
N PRO A 26 -12.65 7.18 -19.78
CA PRO A 26 -11.38 7.76 -19.38
C PRO A 26 -11.49 8.68 -18.16
N ASP A 27 -12.60 9.39 -17.98
CA ASP A 27 -12.84 10.19 -16.77
C ASP A 27 -12.97 9.29 -15.51
N PHE A 28 -13.68 8.16 -15.63
CA PHE A 28 -13.81 7.18 -14.57
C PHE A 28 -12.47 6.50 -14.24
N MET A 29 -11.70 6.09 -15.25
CA MET A 29 -10.36 5.52 -15.06
C MET A 29 -9.41 6.51 -14.38
N ARG A 30 -9.47 7.79 -14.76
CA ARG A 30 -8.68 8.85 -14.08
C ARG A 30 -9.11 9.03 -12.64
N GLY A 31 -10.41 9.02 -12.35
CA GLY A 31 -10.95 9.12 -10.99
C GLY A 31 -10.53 7.94 -10.11
N LEU A 32 -10.73 6.71 -10.59
CA LEU A 32 -10.29 5.50 -9.90
C LEU A 32 -8.77 5.46 -9.72
N GLY A 33 -8.00 5.81 -10.75
CA GLY A 33 -6.54 5.79 -10.69
C GLY A 33 -5.99 6.75 -9.64
N LYS A 34 -6.57 7.95 -9.52
CA LYS A 34 -6.23 8.89 -8.43
C LYS A 34 -6.60 8.31 -7.06
N GLY A 35 -7.83 7.81 -6.90
CA GLY A 35 -8.28 7.22 -5.63
C GLY A 35 -7.42 6.04 -5.17
N VAL A 36 -7.06 5.13 -6.09
CA VAL A 36 -6.17 4.00 -5.79
C VAL A 36 -4.76 4.47 -5.42
N ARG A 37 -4.25 5.51 -6.08
CA ARG A 37 -2.95 6.11 -5.75
C ARG A 37 -2.96 6.72 -4.35
N GLU A 38 -3.92 7.60 -4.05
CA GLU A 38 -4.06 8.20 -2.71
C GLU A 38 -4.21 7.11 -1.64
N PHE A 39 -4.96 6.05 -1.92
CA PHE A 39 -5.15 4.93 -0.99
C PHE A 39 -3.85 4.17 -0.72
N ASN A 40 -3.05 3.90 -1.75
CA ASN A 40 -1.75 3.27 -1.59
C ASN A 40 -0.77 4.17 -0.84
N ASP A 41 -0.72 5.46 -1.18
CA ASP A 41 0.15 6.43 -0.50
C ASP A 41 -0.20 6.53 1.00
N ALA A 42 -1.50 6.54 1.34
CA ALA A 42 -1.94 6.53 2.73
C ALA A 42 -1.55 5.23 3.47
N LYS A 43 -1.75 4.07 2.84
CA LYS A 43 -1.34 2.78 3.40
C LYS A 43 0.16 2.70 3.66
N ASP A 44 0.98 3.21 2.74
CA ASP A 44 2.44 3.17 2.87
C ASP A 44 2.94 4.08 3.99
N ASN A 45 2.31 5.25 4.18
CA ASN A 45 2.62 6.13 5.32
C ASN A 45 2.26 5.46 6.65
N VAL A 46 1.04 4.90 6.77
CA VAL A 46 0.62 4.19 7.99
C VAL A 46 1.55 3.00 8.28
N ARG A 47 1.94 2.24 7.25
CA ARG A 47 2.88 1.12 7.42
C ARG A 47 4.23 1.59 7.94
N LYS A 48 4.78 2.69 7.43
CA LYS A 48 6.04 3.27 7.91
C LYS A 48 5.95 3.76 9.35
N GLU A 49 4.85 4.42 9.72
CA GLU A 49 4.64 4.86 11.11
C GLU A 49 4.57 3.69 12.08
N LEU A 50 3.87 2.60 11.70
CA LEU A 50 3.81 1.39 12.50
C LEU A 50 5.18 0.72 12.62
N GLU A 51 5.93 0.59 11.53
CA GLU A 51 7.29 0.00 11.55
C GLU A 51 8.26 0.84 12.38
N ASN A 52 8.20 2.17 12.29
CA ASN A 52 9.06 3.06 13.08
C ASN A 52 8.67 3.07 14.57
N GLY A 53 7.38 3.11 14.89
CA GLY A 53 6.88 3.06 16.27
C GLY A 53 7.14 1.72 16.96
N MET A 54 7.22 0.61 16.21
CA MET A 54 7.65 -0.68 16.74
C MET A 54 9.16 -0.74 16.97
N LYS A 55 9.98 -0.14 16.10
CA LYS A 55 11.44 -0.04 16.29
C LYS A 55 11.84 0.80 17.49
N GLU A 56 11.05 1.81 17.84
CA GLU A 56 11.32 2.68 19.00
C GLU A 56 11.05 1.98 20.34
N LYS A 57 10.11 1.02 20.38
CA LYS A 57 9.82 0.22 21.59
C LYS A 57 10.88 -0.82 21.92
N ASP A 58 11.74 -1.19 20.96
CA ASP A 58 12.82 -2.17 21.16
C ASP A 58 14.11 -1.51 21.72
N LYS A 59 14.22 -0.18 21.65
CA LYS A 59 15.43 0.58 22.05
C LYS A 59 15.40 1.12 23.49
N ALA A 60 14.38 0.77 24.28
CA ALA A 60 14.18 1.26 25.65
C ALA A 60 14.44 0.20 26.75
N GLN A 61 15.05 -0.94 26.42
CA GLN A 61 15.61 -1.88 27.40
C GLN A 61 17.10 -2.09 27.12
N GLU A 62 17.90 -1.05 27.34
CA GLU A 62 19.29 -1.26 27.75
C GLU A 62 19.29 -1.61 29.25
N PRO A 63 19.81 -2.79 29.66
CA PRO A 63 20.17 -3.02 31.04
C PRO A 63 21.35 -2.10 31.36
N THR A 64 21.10 -1.05 32.14
CA THR A 64 22.17 -0.24 32.74
C THR A 64 23.06 -1.13 33.60
N GLU A 65 24.36 -0.95 33.40
CA GLU A 65 25.47 -1.60 34.07
C GLU A 65 25.32 -1.66 35.61
N THR A 66 25.52 -2.85 36.19
CA THR A 66 26.15 -2.97 37.51
C THR A 66 27.61 -3.32 37.27
N ASN A 67 28.43 -2.31 36.97
CA ASN A 67 29.86 -2.41 37.26
C ASN A 67 30.01 -2.41 38.78
N THR A 68 30.13 -3.60 39.37
CA THR A 68 30.72 -3.73 40.69
C THR A 68 32.20 -3.35 40.54
N PRO A 69 32.70 -2.26 41.14
CA PRO A 69 34.13 -2.09 41.28
C PRO A 69 34.58 -3.19 42.24
N SER A 70 35.18 -4.26 41.71
CA SER A 70 35.86 -5.27 42.52
C SER A 70 36.88 -4.55 43.38
N PRO A 71 36.69 -4.46 44.71
CA PRO A 71 37.75 -4.00 45.59
C PRO A 71 38.79 -5.11 45.60
N ASP A 72 40.02 -4.74 45.25
CA ASP A 72 41.21 -5.48 45.62
C ASP A 72 41.10 -6.00 47.05
N GLU A 73 41.18 -7.31 47.25
CA GLU A 73 41.52 -7.88 48.55
C GLU A 73 42.48 -9.07 48.39
N LYS A 74 43.76 -8.74 48.56
CA LYS A 74 44.94 -9.50 49.04
C LYS A 74 45.12 -10.98 48.68
#